data_AF-S9V7L7-F1
#
_entry.id   AF-S9V7L7-F1
#
_cell.length_a   1.000
_cell.length_b   1.000
_cell.length_c   1.000
_cell.angle_alpha   90.00
_cell.angle_beta   90.00
_cell.angle_gamma   90.00
#
_symmetry.space_group_name_H-M   'P 1'
#
loop_
_entity.id
_entity.type
_entity.pdbx_description
1 polymer ?
#
loop_
_entity_poly.entity_id
_entity_poly.type
_entity_poly.pdbx_seq_one_letter_code
_entity_poly.pdbx_strand_id
1 'polypeptide(L)'
;MLRRSFLLLGVGEQLYGELSSLPRDYYHCCAANFNILLHEKTFIGIRSSQQRGLFLDADRGAPLAPNTPVATVPLQSLYRLSNIHTKPNALRAIQLDDVRAAIRDDEMKMMAPQLLLGLQFAAIITALPDITKESTQADVERVAAVLRGGANPWARMLDDEDFNEQFILGMYGMTLDTWQRASYDQLTEKFHHALTDLHSTLRLPYTIDHLRRITRLVLARAEHVPPADYYDGSALARRLQRRWRQLRRRPDPAEVAMVPLLDMVNHSNRPNCGVRVGPSPALGGKGAITLFTLTRVEPGHELCRHYNFALSRPYALFRYGFLPFDLISIVEHDAVQEHYVKHKGSMRPESEEKQQQRAREDREVARLEQIFKDARRQSHLPPDPALGERRSRREPGQPSGAA
;
A
#
# COMPACT_ATOMS: atom_id res chain seq x y z
N MET A 1 -21.31 -36.77 -7.51
CA MET A 1 -20.14 -36.30 -6.72
C MET A 1 -19.59 -35.04 -7.39
N LEU A 2 -20.10 -33.87 -7.00
CA LEU A 2 -19.63 -32.58 -7.51
C LEU A 2 -18.60 -32.04 -6.51
N ARG A 3 -17.34 -31.94 -6.95
CA ARG A 3 -16.26 -31.29 -6.19
C ARG A 3 -16.70 -29.87 -5.87
N ARG A 4 -16.70 -29.55 -4.58
CA ARG A 4 -16.87 -28.21 -4.03
C ARG A 4 -15.77 -27.28 -4.57
N SER A 5 -16.06 -26.55 -5.64
CA SER A 5 -15.30 -25.39 -6.08
C SER A 5 -15.58 -24.21 -5.16
N PHE A 6 -15.09 -24.26 -3.92
CA PHE A 6 -15.12 -23.10 -3.02
C PHE A 6 -14.02 -22.12 -3.45
N LEU A 7 -14.45 -21.00 -4.06
CA LEU A 7 -13.92 -19.64 -3.90
C LEU A 7 -12.51 -19.52 -3.30
N LEU A 8 -11.48 -19.67 -4.14
CA LEU A 8 -10.06 -19.34 -3.88
C LEU A 8 -9.70 -17.89 -4.26
N LEU A 9 -10.69 -17.04 -4.55
CA LEU A 9 -10.49 -15.66 -4.99
C LEU A 9 -10.21 -14.76 -3.78
N GLY A 10 -8.92 -14.51 -3.51
CA GLY A 10 -8.47 -13.59 -2.44
C GLY A 10 -7.35 -14.11 -1.55
N VAL A 11 -7.01 -15.40 -1.67
CA VAL A 11 -5.85 -16.00 -0.99
C VAL A 11 -4.61 -15.75 -1.84
N GLY A 12 -3.56 -15.20 -1.23
CA GLY A 12 -2.26 -15.04 -1.89
C GLY A 12 -1.59 -16.39 -2.12
N GLU A 13 -0.82 -16.48 -3.20
CA GLU A 13 0.05 -17.63 -3.46
C GLU A 13 1.43 -17.35 -2.88
N GLN A 14 2.11 -18.38 -2.38
CA GLN A 14 3.47 -18.23 -1.89
C GLN A 14 4.40 -17.88 -3.06
N LEU A 15 5.12 -16.75 -2.94
CA LEU A 15 5.96 -16.26 -4.03
C LEU A 15 7.19 -17.13 -4.25
N TYR A 16 7.77 -17.63 -3.15
CA TYR A 16 8.99 -18.43 -3.18
C TYR A 16 8.67 -19.89 -2.87
N GLY A 17 9.02 -20.79 -3.79
CA GLY A 17 8.86 -22.23 -3.60
C GLY A 17 9.75 -22.78 -2.47
N GLU A 18 9.50 -24.04 -2.10
CA GLU A 18 10.15 -24.72 -0.95
C GLU A 18 11.68 -24.76 -1.01
N LEU A 19 12.26 -24.67 -2.21
CA LEU A 19 13.71 -24.69 -2.43
C LEU A 19 14.40 -23.36 -2.13
N SER A 20 13.65 -22.25 -2.03
CA SER A 20 14.23 -20.93 -1.73
C SER A 20 14.42 -20.74 -0.23
N SER A 21 15.64 -20.44 0.20
CA SER A 21 15.91 -20.03 1.58
C SER A 21 15.52 -18.59 1.88
N LEU A 22 15.24 -17.78 0.86
CA LEU A 22 15.11 -16.33 0.97
C LEU A 22 14.03 -15.89 1.97
N PRO A 23 12.80 -16.46 2.00
CA PRO A 23 11.80 -16.10 3.00
C PRO A 23 12.25 -16.45 4.42
N ARG A 24 12.86 -17.62 4.61
CA ARG A 24 13.34 -18.08 5.92
C ARG A 24 14.44 -17.16 6.43
N ASP A 25 15.42 -16.84 5.58
CA ASP A 25 16.54 -15.99 5.92
C ASP A 25 16.08 -14.56 6.21
N TYR A 26 15.07 -14.07 5.47
CA TYR A 26 14.41 -12.80 5.73
C TYR A 26 13.75 -12.76 7.10
N TYR A 27 12.86 -13.70 7.43
CA TYR A 27 12.16 -13.72 8.72
C TYR A 27 13.13 -13.94 9.88
N HIS A 28 14.14 -14.81 9.71
CA HIS A 28 15.21 -14.98 10.68
C HIS A 28 15.94 -13.66 10.92
N CYS A 29 16.27 -12.93 9.86
CA CYS A 29 16.91 -11.64 10.00
C CYS A 29 16.03 -10.58 10.67
N CYS A 30 14.74 -10.53 10.35
CA CYS A 30 13.78 -9.67 11.03
C CYS A 30 13.80 -9.91 12.55
N ALA A 31 13.80 -11.18 12.97
CA ALA A 31 13.85 -11.54 14.38
C ALA A 31 15.23 -11.27 15.00
N ALA A 32 16.31 -11.85 14.44
CA ALA A 32 17.63 -11.88 15.06
C ALA A 32 18.40 -10.55 14.96
N ASN A 33 18.33 -9.86 13.81
CA ASN A 33 19.13 -8.66 13.58
C ASN A 33 18.32 -7.40 13.90
N PHE A 34 17.03 -7.41 13.59
CA PHE A 34 16.15 -6.26 13.80
C PHE A 34 15.34 -6.34 15.09
N ASN A 35 15.41 -7.44 15.84
CA ASN A 35 14.63 -7.66 17.07
C ASN A 35 13.12 -7.43 16.85
N ILE A 36 12.62 -7.76 15.65
CA ILE A 36 11.21 -7.63 15.31
C ILE A 36 10.45 -8.75 15.99
N LEU A 37 9.43 -8.38 16.75
CA LEU A 37 8.50 -9.33 17.33
C LEU A 37 7.34 -9.55 16.35
N LEU A 38 7.26 -10.75 15.79
CA LEU A 38 6.11 -11.23 15.04
C LEU A 38 5.09 -11.78 16.03
N HIS A 39 3.94 -11.13 16.14
CA HIS A 39 2.82 -11.62 16.95
C HIS A 39 2.03 -12.67 16.21
N GLU A 40 2.03 -12.57 14.87
CA GLU A 40 1.28 -13.46 14.00
C GLU A 40 2.18 -14.02 12.90
N LYS A 41 1.94 -15.28 12.55
CA LYS A 41 2.59 -15.92 11.41
C LYS A 41 2.12 -15.26 10.12
N THR A 42 3.09 -15.03 9.23
CA THR A 42 2.87 -14.43 7.91
C THR A 42 3.73 -15.14 6.89
N PHE A 43 3.40 -15.01 5.61
CA PHE A 43 4.25 -15.42 4.51
C PHE A 43 4.41 -14.30 3.49
N ILE A 44 5.43 -14.41 2.65
CA ILE A 44 5.66 -13.52 1.52
C ILE A 44 5.01 -14.15 0.29
N GLY A 45 4.04 -13.46 -0.28
CA GLY A 45 3.20 -13.97 -1.34
C GLY A 45 3.03 -13.00 -2.49
N ILE A 46 2.27 -13.45 -3.49
CA ILE A 46 1.88 -12.71 -4.68
C ILE A 46 0.36 -12.83 -4.87
N ARG A 47 -0.24 -11.80 -5.49
CA ARG A 47 -1.60 -11.86 -6.05
C ARG A 47 -1.64 -11.23 -7.44
N SER A 48 -2.68 -11.51 -8.21
CA SER A 48 -2.81 -11.08 -9.61
C SER A 48 -2.62 -9.57 -9.86
N SER A 49 -2.90 -8.72 -8.86
CA SER A 49 -2.77 -7.26 -8.98
C SER A 49 -1.45 -6.69 -8.44
N GLN A 50 -0.64 -7.47 -7.72
CA GLN A 50 0.54 -6.96 -7.01
C GLN A 50 1.63 -8.05 -6.95
N GLN A 51 2.85 -7.70 -7.38
CA GLN A 51 3.94 -8.66 -7.56
C GLN A 51 4.39 -9.33 -6.25
N ARG A 52 4.34 -8.62 -5.11
CA ARG A 52 4.83 -9.14 -3.84
C ARG A 52 4.21 -8.42 -2.65
N GLY A 53 3.80 -9.16 -1.62
CA GLY A 53 3.22 -8.59 -0.40
C GLY A 53 3.38 -9.51 0.81
N LEU A 54 2.98 -8.99 1.97
CA LEU A 54 2.92 -9.73 3.23
C LEU A 54 1.50 -10.27 3.43
N PHE A 55 1.36 -11.58 3.65
CA PHE A 55 0.08 -12.25 3.80
C PHE A 55 -0.05 -12.88 5.17
N LEU A 56 -1.26 -12.93 5.70
CA LEU A 56 -1.56 -13.70 6.91
C LEU A 56 -1.41 -15.19 6.61
N ASP A 57 -0.79 -15.94 7.52
CA ASP A 57 -0.62 -17.40 7.39
C ASP A 57 -1.92 -18.12 6.98
N ALA A 58 -1.84 -18.94 5.95
CA ALA A 58 -2.99 -19.63 5.37
C ALA A 58 -3.47 -20.80 6.24
N ASP A 59 -2.55 -21.42 6.99
CA ASP A 59 -2.83 -22.57 7.87
C ASP A 59 -3.50 -22.16 9.19
N ARG A 60 -3.76 -20.87 9.36
CA ARG A 60 -4.35 -20.34 10.57
C ARG A 60 -5.80 -20.81 10.71
N GLY A 61 -6.12 -21.41 11.87
CA GLY A 61 -7.46 -21.98 12.11
C GLY A 61 -8.59 -20.96 12.31
N ALA A 62 -8.27 -19.67 12.45
CA ALA A 62 -9.27 -18.61 12.62
C ALA A 62 -8.79 -17.26 12.06
N PRO A 63 -9.72 -16.38 11.64
CA PRO A 63 -9.42 -15.01 11.25
C PRO A 63 -8.81 -14.18 12.38
N LEU A 64 -8.01 -13.18 12.02
CA LEU A 64 -7.58 -12.15 12.97
C LEU A 64 -8.69 -11.16 13.25
N ALA A 65 -8.89 -10.85 14.54
CA ALA A 65 -9.82 -9.81 14.97
C ALA A 65 -9.25 -8.40 14.68
N PRO A 66 -10.09 -7.36 14.60
CA PRO A 66 -9.64 -5.97 14.56
C PRO A 66 -8.78 -5.59 15.79
N ASN A 67 -7.90 -4.62 15.62
CA ASN A 67 -6.96 -4.11 16.63
C ASN A 67 -5.97 -5.15 17.18
N THR A 68 -5.70 -6.20 16.42
CA THR A 68 -4.73 -7.24 16.79
C THR A 68 -3.35 -6.84 16.27
N PRO A 69 -2.32 -6.75 17.12
CA PRO A 69 -0.94 -6.57 16.67
C PRO A 69 -0.51 -7.73 15.76
N VAL A 70 0.08 -7.42 14.61
CA VAL A 70 0.67 -8.40 13.70
C VAL A 70 2.18 -8.46 13.91
N ALA A 71 2.82 -7.29 13.98
CA ALA A 71 4.26 -7.19 14.19
C ALA A 71 4.63 -5.91 14.96
N THR A 72 5.74 -5.97 15.69
CA THR A 72 6.32 -4.82 16.38
C THR A 72 7.80 -4.69 16.03
N VAL A 73 8.14 -3.58 15.38
CA VAL A 73 9.49 -3.24 14.94
C VAL A 73 10.09 -2.20 15.89
N PRO A 74 11.18 -2.50 16.62
CA PRO A 74 11.84 -1.52 17.48
C PRO A 74 12.39 -0.32 16.67
N LEU A 75 12.23 0.91 17.17
CA LEU A 75 12.78 2.08 16.47
C LEU A 75 14.32 2.08 16.42
N GLN A 76 14.96 1.49 17.41
CA GLN A 76 16.41 1.42 17.56
C GLN A 76 17.10 0.50 16.53
N SER A 77 16.37 -0.44 15.91
CA SER A 77 16.97 -1.42 15.00
C SER A 77 16.94 -0.99 13.52
N LEU A 78 16.21 0.08 13.20
CA LEU A 78 16.03 0.55 11.83
C LEU A 78 17.34 0.99 11.17
N TYR A 79 17.40 0.85 9.84
CA TYR A 79 18.48 1.41 9.03
C TYR A 79 18.11 2.84 8.67
N ARG A 80 18.84 3.78 9.28
CA ARG A 80 18.55 5.21 9.33
C ARG A 80 19.68 6.01 8.70
N LEU A 81 19.43 7.24 8.27
CA LEU A 81 20.49 8.14 7.79
C LEU A 81 21.67 8.24 8.79
N SER A 82 21.34 8.40 10.07
CA SER A 82 22.28 8.57 11.18
C SER A 82 23.13 7.34 11.47
N ASN A 83 22.72 6.14 11.04
CA ASN A 83 23.43 4.91 11.37
C ASN A 83 23.84 4.07 10.16
N ILE A 84 23.40 4.40 8.94
CA ILE A 84 23.63 3.55 7.77
C ILE A 84 25.12 3.39 7.46
N HIS A 85 25.92 4.43 7.66
CA HIS A 85 27.37 4.41 7.47
C HIS A 85 28.10 3.45 8.42
N THR A 86 27.48 3.05 9.54
CA THR A 86 28.04 2.08 10.48
C THR A 86 27.77 0.63 10.08
N LYS A 87 26.89 0.41 9.10
CA LYS A 87 26.46 -0.94 8.72
C LYS A 87 27.54 -1.65 7.88
N PRO A 88 27.62 -2.99 7.94
CA PRO A 88 28.53 -3.76 7.08
C PRO A 88 28.27 -3.46 5.61
N ASN A 89 29.36 -3.37 4.82
CA ASN A 89 29.34 -3.11 3.38
C ASN A 89 28.73 -1.75 2.94
N ALA A 90 28.45 -0.85 3.89
CA ALA A 90 28.08 0.53 3.61
C ALA A 90 29.31 1.37 3.20
N LEU A 91 29.08 2.43 2.44
CA LEU A 91 30.07 3.44 2.05
C LEU A 91 30.31 4.39 3.23
N ARG A 92 31.17 3.97 4.17
CA ARG A 92 31.39 4.66 5.47
C ARG A 92 31.82 6.13 5.35
N ALA A 93 32.57 6.46 4.30
CA ALA A 93 33.12 7.79 4.09
C ALA A 93 32.11 8.79 3.53
N ILE A 94 31.00 8.31 2.93
CA ILE A 94 30.02 9.17 2.27
C ILE A 94 28.93 9.57 3.27
N GLN A 95 28.79 10.88 3.47
CA GLN A 95 27.80 11.49 4.33
C GLN A 95 26.72 12.23 3.52
N LEU A 96 25.69 12.72 4.20
CA LEU A 96 24.57 13.41 3.56
C LEU A 96 25.00 14.70 2.84
N ASP A 97 25.98 15.41 3.37
CA ASP A 97 26.44 16.67 2.77
C ASP A 97 27.24 16.42 1.48
N ASP A 98 27.96 15.30 1.37
CA ASP A 98 28.61 14.89 0.12
C ASP A 98 27.58 14.63 -0.98
N VAL A 99 26.47 13.97 -0.62
CA VAL A 99 25.35 13.71 -1.54
C VAL A 99 24.71 15.02 -1.99
N ARG A 100 24.47 15.96 -1.07
CA ARG A 100 23.91 17.27 -1.42
C ARG A 100 24.84 18.10 -2.31
N ALA A 101 26.14 18.03 -2.06
CA ALA A 101 27.16 18.76 -2.83
C ALA A 101 27.31 18.20 -4.25
N ALA A 102 27.11 16.89 -4.43
CA ALA A 102 27.20 16.24 -5.73
C ALA A 102 25.98 16.51 -6.64
N ILE A 103 24.80 16.76 -6.07
CA ILE A 103 23.59 17.02 -6.85
C ILE A 103 23.52 18.49 -7.26
N ARG A 104 23.31 18.76 -8.55
CA ARG A 104 23.19 20.13 -9.06
C ARG A 104 21.80 20.74 -8.86
N ASP A 105 20.75 19.97 -9.19
CA ASP A 105 19.35 20.43 -9.15
C ASP A 105 18.86 20.57 -7.70
N ASP A 106 18.36 21.76 -7.35
CA ASP A 106 17.94 22.09 -5.97
C ASP A 106 16.69 21.32 -5.53
N GLU A 107 15.82 20.93 -6.46
CA GLU A 107 14.64 20.12 -6.16
C GLU A 107 15.07 18.70 -5.76
N MET A 108 16.03 18.12 -6.48
CA MET A 108 16.60 16.81 -6.18
C MET A 108 17.44 16.82 -4.89
N LYS A 109 18.05 17.95 -4.50
CA LYS A 109 18.72 18.06 -3.19
C LYS A 109 17.77 17.85 -2.01
N MET A 110 16.47 18.14 -2.16
CA MET A 110 15.48 17.85 -1.12
C MET A 110 15.35 16.35 -0.85
N MET A 111 15.65 15.51 -1.86
CA MET A 111 15.64 14.05 -1.77
C MET A 111 16.99 13.45 -1.37
N ALA A 112 18.02 14.27 -1.12
CA ALA A 112 19.34 13.78 -0.73
C ALA A 112 19.33 12.73 0.40
N PRO A 113 18.45 12.82 1.43
CA PRO A 113 18.30 11.75 2.41
C PRO A 113 17.98 10.38 1.79
N GLN A 114 16.97 10.31 0.93
CA GLN A 114 16.56 9.07 0.27
C GLN A 114 17.64 8.60 -0.71
N LEU A 115 18.31 9.51 -1.42
CA LEU A 115 19.41 9.19 -2.34
C LEU A 115 20.63 8.64 -1.59
N LEU A 116 20.94 9.17 -0.40
CA LEU A 116 21.98 8.62 0.48
C LEU A 116 21.61 7.20 0.91
N LEU A 117 20.37 6.94 1.32
CA LEU A 117 19.98 5.55 1.62
C LEU A 117 20.08 4.68 0.36
N GLY A 118 19.62 5.17 -0.80
CA GLY A 118 19.71 4.47 -2.08
C GLY A 118 21.12 4.01 -2.44
N LEU A 119 22.11 4.91 -2.39
CA LEU A 119 23.49 4.55 -2.68
C LEU A 119 24.09 3.61 -1.61
N GLN A 120 23.74 3.80 -0.34
CA GLN A 120 24.23 2.92 0.73
C GLN A 120 23.67 1.51 0.58
N PHE A 121 22.39 1.38 0.22
CA PHE A 121 21.77 0.09 -0.08
C PHE A 121 22.32 -0.55 -1.35
N ALA A 122 22.61 0.24 -2.40
CA ALA A 122 23.26 -0.27 -3.60
C ALA A 122 24.64 -0.90 -3.26
N ALA A 123 25.42 -0.25 -2.39
CA ALA A 123 26.67 -0.81 -1.90
C ALA A 123 26.49 -2.11 -1.11
N ILE A 124 25.55 -2.11 -0.15
CA ILE A 124 25.24 -3.27 0.69
C ILE A 124 24.78 -4.46 -0.16
N ILE A 125 23.90 -4.23 -1.13
CA ILE A 125 23.34 -5.26 -2.01
C ILE A 125 24.40 -5.77 -2.98
N THR A 126 25.21 -4.90 -3.58
CA THR A 126 26.33 -5.33 -4.46
C THR A 126 27.31 -6.26 -3.74
N ALA A 127 27.50 -6.05 -2.44
CA ALA A 127 28.37 -6.89 -1.62
C ALA A 127 27.71 -8.20 -1.13
N LEU A 128 26.39 -8.35 -1.29
CA LEU A 128 25.68 -9.58 -0.95
C LEU A 128 25.74 -10.56 -2.14
N PRO A 129 26.20 -11.81 -1.94
CA PRO A 129 26.22 -12.81 -3.02
C PRO A 129 24.81 -13.09 -3.58
N ASP A 130 24.66 -13.67 -4.76
CA ASP A 130 23.35 -14.11 -5.27
C ASP A 130 23.22 -15.62 -5.08
N ILE A 131 22.60 -16.05 -3.97
CA ILE A 131 22.52 -17.49 -3.62
C ILE A 131 21.74 -18.28 -4.68
N THR A 132 20.87 -17.64 -5.47
CA THR A 132 20.12 -18.34 -6.52
C THR A 132 20.99 -18.75 -7.72
N LYS A 133 22.18 -18.17 -7.84
CA LYS A 133 23.16 -18.45 -8.91
C LYS A 133 24.38 -19.24 -8.43
N GLU A 134 24.45 -19.54 -7.14
CA GLU A 134 25.64 -20.11 -6.51
C GLU A 134 25.47 -21.61 -6.29
N SER A 135 26.38 -22.39 -6.87
CA SER A 135 26.28 -23.86 -6.97
C SER A 135 27.58 -24.58 -6.58
N THR A 136 28.64 -23.84 -6.23
CA THR A 136 29.95 -24.41 -5.90
C THR A 136 30.31 -24.24 -4.43
N GLN A 137 31.18 -25.12 -3.91
CA GLN A 137 31.69 -25.05 -2.53
C GLN A 137 32.39 -23.72 -2.21
N ALA A 138 33.07 -23.13 -3.20
CA ALA A 138 33.72 -21.83 -3.07
C ALA A 138 32.71 -20.67 -2.95
N ASP A 139 31.53 -20.80 -3.55
CA ASP A 139 30.45 -19.84 -3.40
C ASP A 139 29.89 -19.88 -1.97
N VAL A 140 29.66 -21.08 -1.43
CA VAL A 140 29.18 -21.29 -0.06
C VAL A 140 30.15 -20.68 0.96
N GLU A 141 31.46 -20.85 0.79
CA GLU A 141 32.48 -20.25 1.66
C GLU A 141 32.49 -18.71 1.58
N ARG A 142 32.29 -18.15 0.38
CA ARG A 142 32.18 -16.70 0.15
C ARG A 142 30.93 -16.12 0.81
N VAL A 143 29.77 -16.75 0.61
CA VAL A 143 28.51 -16.38 1.28
C VAL A 143 28.66 -16.43 2.79
N ALA A 144 29.22 -17.52 3.30
CA ALA A 144 29.41 -17.69 4.73
C ALA A 144 30.36 -16.62 5.29
N ALA A 145 31.40 -16.21 4.55
CA ALA A 145 32.29 -15.13 4.95
C ALA A 145 31.56 -13.76 4.99
N VAL A 146 30.76 -13.45 3.97
CA VAL A 146 29.97 -12.20 3.91
C VAL A 146 28.94 -12.14 5.04
N LEU A 147 28.20 -13.23 5.28
CA LEU A 147 27.23 -13.33 6.37
C LEU A 147 27.90 -13.29 7.76
N ARG A 148 29.04 -13.96 7.95
CA ARG A 148 29.85 -13.84 9.18
C ARG A 148 30.38 -12.42 9.41
N GLY A 149 30.61 -11.67 8.33
CA GLY A 149 30.96 -10.24 8.36
C GLY A 149 29.81 -9.33 8.80
N GLY A 150 28.64 -9.88 9.12
CA GLY A 150 27.46 -9.14 9.59
C GLY A 150 26.57 -8.61 8.45
N ALA A 151 26.82 -9.02 7.21
CA ALA A 151 25.98 -8.64 6.09
C ALA A 151 24.55 -9.17 6.29
N ASN A 152 23.58 -8.34 5.95
CA ASN A 152 22.19 -8.56 6.31
C ASN A 152 21.39 -9.05 5.08
N PRO A 153 20.85 -10.28 5.10
CA PRO A 153 20.13 -10.84 3.96
C PRO A 153 18.81 -10.13 3.66
N TRP A 154 18.26 -9.33 4.59
CA TRP A 154 17.04 -8.53 4.34
C TRP A 154 17.19 -7.64 3.10
N ALA A 155 18.36 -7.03 2.88
CA ALA A 155 18.57 -6.16 1.72
C ALA A 155 18.44 -6.89 0.38
N ARG A 156 18.60 -8.22 0.34
CA ARG A 156 18.34 -9.02 -0.88
C ARG A 156 16.87 -9.07 -1.27
N MET A 157 15.96 -8.94 -0.31
CA MET A 157 14.54 -8.82 -0.66
C MET A 157 14.29 -7.56 -1.49
N LEU A 158 15.05 -6.49 -1.29
CA LEU A 158 14.94 -5.33 -2.16
C LEU A 158 15.42 -5.67 -3.58
N ASP A 159 16.54 -6.38 -3.71
CA ASP A 159 17.14 -6.69 -5.01
C ASP A 159 16.29 -7.59 -5.92
N ASP A 160 15.50 -8.47 -5.32
CA ASP A 160 14.59 -9.40 -6.01
C ASP A 160 13.33 -8.73 -6.58
N GLU A 161 13.15 -7.41 -6.39
CA GLU A 161 12.04 -6.64 -6.94
C GLU A 161 12.44 -5.88 -8.19
N ASP A 162 11.60 -5.95 -9.22
CA ASP A 162 11.82 -5.20 -10.45
C ASP A 162 10.94 -3.95 -10.49
N PHE A 163 11.56 -2.77 -10.42
CA PHE A 163 10.89 -1.49 -10.61
C PHE A 163 11.15 -0.99 -12.02
N ASN A 164 10.18 -1.20 -12.92
CA ASN A 164 10.32 -0.87 -14.34
C ASN A 164 9.50 0.38 -14.73
N GLU A 165 10.19 1.50 -14.97
CA GLU A 165 9.58 2.78 -15.35
C GLU A 165 8.80 2.71 -16.67
N GLN A 166 9.26 1.91 -17.65
CA GLN A 166 8.56 1.74 -18.92
C GLN A 166 7.26 0.96 -18.74
N PHE A 167 7.26 -0.05 -17.87
CA PHE A 167 6.05 -0.77 -17.50
C PHE A 167 5.03 0.14 -16.82
N ILE A 168 5.49 0.98 -15.88
CA ILE A 168 4.65 1.97 -15.18
C ILE A 168 4.02 2.96 -16.17
N LEU A 169 4.81 3.53 -17.09
CA LEU A 169 4.30 4.42 -18.13
C LEU A 169 3.37 3.70 -19.12
N GLY A 170 3.64 2.45 -19.47
CA GLY A 170 2.75 1.64 -20.30
C GLY A 170 1.38 1.43 -19.68
N MET A 171 1.32 1.17 -18.37
CA MET A 171 0.08 1.00 -17.62
C MET A 171 -0.66 2.32 -17.40
N TYR A 172 0.05 3.38 -17.01
CA TYR A 172 -0.56 4.59 -16.48
C TYR A 172 -0.51 5.79 -17.41
N GLY A 173 0.27 5.75 -18.48
CA GLY A 173 0.50 6.88 -19.38
C GLY A 173 -0.78 7.41 -20.01
N MET A 174 -1.78 6.56 -20.25
CA MET A 174 -3.10 6.99 -20.77
C MET A 174 -4.02 7.59 -19.69
N THR A 175 -3.73 7.37 -18.40
CA THR A 175 -4.52 7.89 -17.28
C THR A 175 -4.02 9.25 -16.78
N LEU A 176 -2.89 9.73 -17.31
CA LEU A 176 -2.33 11.04 -17.01
C LEU A 176 -2.72 12.03 -18.09
N ASP A 177 -3.13 13.23 -17.69
CA ASP A 177 -3.22 14.34 -18.63
C ASP A 177 -1.82 14.77 -19.12
N THR A 178 -1.77 15.59 -20.17
CA THR A 178 -0.52 16.04 -20.79
C THR A 178 0.43 16.71 -19.79
N TRP A 179 -0.11 17.50 -18.86
CA TRP A 179 0.70 18.21 -17.86
C TRP A 179 1.24 17.24 -16.79
N GLN A 180 0.42 16.30 -16.33
CA GLN A 180 0.82 15.27 -15.38
C GLN A 180 1.91 14.37 -15.95
N ARG A 181 1.77 13.96 -17.22
CA ARG A 181 2.79 13.18 -17.92
C ARG A 181 4.09 13.95 -18.06
N ALA A 182 4.04 15.20 -18.55
CA ALA A 182 5.23 16.04 -18.67
C ALA A 182 5.92 16.26 -17.31
N SER A 183 5.14 16.43 -16.24
CA SER A 183 5.67 16.56 -14.87
C SER A 183 6.36 15.29 -14.39
N TYR A 184 5.79 14.11 -14.67
CA TYR A 184 6.40 12.82 -14.34
C TYR A 184 7.71 12.59 -15.13
N ASP A 185 7.69 12.88 -16.42
CA ASP A 185 8.86 12.73 -17.31
C ASP A 185 10.00 13.65 -16.85
N GLN A 186 9.69 14.93 -16.58
CA GLN A 186 10.67 15.90 -16.07
C GLN A 186 11.28 15.46 -14.73
N LEU A 187 10.44 14.97 -13.80
CA LEU A 187 10.92 14.53 -12.49
C LEU A 187 11.83 13.29 -12.60
N THR A 188 11.51 12.38 -13.52
CA THR A 188 12.30 11.19 -13.83
C THR A 188 13.64 11.54 -14.47
N GLU A 189 13.64 12.47 -15.43
CA GLU A 189 14.87 12.99 -16.06
C GLU A 189 15.80 13.64 -15.02
N LYS A 190 15.26 14.54 -14.17
CA LYS A 190 16.01 15.16 -13.07
C LYS A 190 16.60 14.11 -12.11
N PHE A 191 15.83 13.08 -11.78
CA PHE A 191 16.29 11.99 -10.92
C PHE A 191 17.44 11.20 -11.56
N HIS A 192 17.33 10.86 -12.86
CA HIS A 192 18.40 10.17 -13.59
C HIS A 192 19.67 11.01 -13.67
N HIS A 193 19.55 12.32 -13.91
CA HIS A 193 20.69 13.24 -13.89
C HIS A 193 21.33 13.33 -12.51
N ALA A 194 20.54 13.51 -11.45
CA ALA A 194 21.05 13.57 -10.08
C ALA A 194 21.82 12.29 -9.69
N LEU A 195 21.32 11.11 -10.09
CA LEU A 195 22.03 9.85 -9.84
C LEU A 195 23.31 9.70 -10.68
N THR A 196 23.32 10.24 -11.90
CA THR A 196 24.51 10.24 -12.77
C THR A 196 25.60 11.15 -12.19
N ASP A 197 25.21 12.34 -11.71
CA ASP A 197 26.09 13.27 -11.01
C ASP A 197 26.66 12.66 -9.73
N LEU A 198 25.82 12.02 -8.91
CA LEU A 198 26.24 11.30 -7.72
C LEU A 198 27.24 10.19 -8.02
N HIS A 199 26.91 9.33 -9.00
CA HIS A 199 27.72 8.19 -9.36
C HIS A 199 29.12 8.59 -9.84
N SER A 200 29.18 9.59 -10.70
CA SER A 200 30.44 10.09 -11.25
C SER A 200 31.26 10.89 -10.23
N THR A 201 30.63 11.78 -9.47
CA THR A 201 31.32 12.65 -8.50
C THR A 201 31.88 11.86 -7.32
N LEU A 202 31.09 10.92 -6.78
CA LEU A 202 31.49 10.10 -5.63
C LEU A 202 32.23 8.82 -6.02
N ARG A 203 32.39 8.55 -7.33
CA ARG A 203 33.11 7.38 -7.89
C ARG A 203 32.61 6.07 -7.28
N LEU A 204 31.30 5.84 -7.38
CA LEU A 204 30.66 4.71 -6.73
C LEU A 204 31.08 3.36 -7.36
N PRO A 205 31.22 2.28 -6.57
CA PRO A 205 31.85 1.02 -7.01
C PRO A 205 30.93 0.05 -7.78
N TYR A 206 29.69 0.45 -8.09
CA TYR A 206 28.67 -0.36 -8.78
C TYR A 206 28.16 0.38 -10.01
N THR A 207 27.38 -0.28 -10.87
CA THR A 207 26.85 0.35 -12.08
C THR A 207 25.80 1.43 -11.78
N ILE A 208 25.66 2.38 -12.69
CA ILE A 208 24.63 3.43 -12.60
C ILE A 208 23.21 2.83 -12.62
N ASP A 209 22.98 1.78 -13.39
CA ASP A 209 21.66 1.14 -13.48
C ASP A 209 21.28 0.44 -12.17
N HIS A 210 22.25 -0.21 -11.52
CA HIS A 210 22.04 -0.77 -10.19
C HIS A 210 21.70 0.33 -9.17
N LEU A 211 22.43 1.45 -9.19
CA LEU A 211 22.12 2.61 -8.33
C LEU A 211 20.71 3.13 -8.56
N ARG A 212 20.30 3.31 -9.82
CA ARG A 212 18.96 3.77 -10.20
C ARG A 212 17.88 2.84 -9.67
N ARG A 213 18.01 1.54 -9.93
CA ARG A 213 17.06 0.52 -9.46
C ARG A 213 16.91 0.52 -7.94
N ILE A 214 18.03 0.39 -7.21
CA ILE A 214 17.97 0.32 -5.75
C ILE A 214 17.45 1.61 -5.13
N THR A 215 17.85 2.76 -5.68
CA THR A 215 17.36 4.05 -5.17
C THR A 215 15.85 4.22 -5.41
N ARG A 216 15.32 3.75 -6.55
CA ARG A 216 13.87 3.71 -6.79
C ARG A 216 13.13 2.88 -5.74
N LEU A 217 13.65 1.70 -5.42
CA LEU A 217 13.06 0.83 -4.39
C LEU A 217 13.11 1.47 -3.00
N VAL A 218 14.23 2.11 -2.65
CA VAL A 218 14.34 2.87 -1.40
C VAL A 218 13.34 4.03 -1.38
N LEU A 219 13.14 4.77 -2.47
CA LEU A 219 12.15 5.85 -2.53
C LEU A 219 10.71 5.37 -2.28
N ALA A 220 10.37 4.21 -2.84
CA ALA A 220 9.05 3.61 -2.68
C ALA A 220 8.81 3.10 -1.24
N ARG A 221 9.87 2.68 -0.54
CA ARG A 221 9.78 1.91 0.72
C ARG A 221 10.22 2.69 1.96
N ALA A 222 10.97 3.77 1.80
CA ALA A 222 11.49 4.54 2.92
C ALA A 222 10.38 5.29 3.68
N GLU A 223 10.50 5.26 5.00
CA GLU A 223 9.57 5.86 5.94
C GLU A 223 10.19 7.06 6.64
N HIS A 224 9.33 8.00 7.05
CA HIS A 224 9.72 9.06 7.98
C HIS A 224 9.38 8.62 9.39
N VAL A 225 10.40 8.40 10.21
CA VAL A 225 10.25 7.88 11.57
C VAL A 225 10.89 8.83 12.58
N PRO A 226 10.42 8.87 13.84
CA PRO A 226 11.11 9.61 14.88
C PRO A 226 12.53 9.08 15.13
N PRO A 227 13.42 9.88 15.72
CA PRO A 227 14.71 9.42 16.25
C PRO A 227 14.58 8.17 17.13
N ALA A 228 15.64 7.37 17.21
CA ALA A 228 15.62 6.08 17.91
C ALA A 228 15.26 6.24 19.40
N ASP A 229 15.74 7.31 20.02
CA ASP A 229 15.59 7.70 21.42
C ASP A 229 14.34 8.57 21.67
N TYR A 230 13.52 8.84 20.65
CA TYR A 230 12.41 9.80 20.74
C TYR A 230 11.41 9.47 21.86
N TYR A 231 11.22 8.18 22.14
CA TYR A 231 10.31 7.69 23.18
C TYR A 231 11.00 7.28 24.47
N ASP A 232 12.29 7.56 24.64
CA ASP A 232 13.01 7.23 25.87
C ASP A 232 12.56 8.11 27.05
N GLY A 233 12.97 7.72 28.25
CA GLY A 233 12.65 8.42 29.50
C GLY A 233 11.20 8.24 29.98
N SER A 234 10.75 9.15 30.85
CA SER A 234 9.42 9.09 31.46
C SER A 234 8.33 9.71 30.58
N ALA A 235 7.09 9.25 30.72
CA ALA A 235 5.95 9.79 29.98
C ALA A 235 5.73 11.30 30.23
N LEU A 236 6.02 11.77 31.45
CA LEU A 236 5.95 13.19 31.81
C LEU A 236 6.98 14.01 31.04
N ALA A 237 8.23 13.56 31.00
CA ALA A 237 9.31 14.26 30.28
C ALA A 237 8.98 14.39 28.79
N ARG A 238 8.48 13.33 28.15
CA ARG A 238 8.04 13.37 26.74
C ARG A 238 6.90 14.35 26.50
N ARG A 239 5.91 14.39 27.39
CA ARG A 239 4.80 15.35 27.30
C ARG A 239 5.28 16.79 27.41
N LEU A 240 6.22 17.07 28.33
CA LEU A 240 6.82 18.39 28.50
C LEU A 240 7.63 18.79 27.27
N GLN A 241 8.49 17.91 26.74
CA GLN A 241 9.25 18.15 25.51
C GLN A 241 8.33 18.43 24.32
N ARG A 242 7.26 17.65 24.15
CA ARG A 242 6.27 17.87 23.08
C ARG A 242 5.58 19.22 23.21
N ARG A 243 5.11 19.58 24.42
CA ARG A 243 4.51 20.90 24.68
C ARG A 243 5.49 22.03 24.39
N TRP A 244 6.74 21.89 24.80
CA TRP A 244 7.78 22.88 24.52
C TRP A 244 8.03 23.05 23.02
N ARG A 245 8.07 21.97 22.24
CA ARG A 245 8.18 22.03 20.77
C ARG A 245 6.99 22.73 20.13
N GLN A 246 5.78 22.39 20.58
CA GLN A 246 4.54 23.03 20.11
C GLN A 246 4.52 24.54 20.41
N LEU A 247 4.91 24.94 21.62
CA LEU A 247 5.04 26.35 22.00
C LEU A 247 6.06 27.08 21.12
N ARG A 248 7.14 26.40 20.73
CA ARG A 248 8.16 26.93 19.81
C ARG A 248 7.83 26.75 18.32
N ARG A 249 6.65 26.23 17.98
CA ARG A 249 6.25 25.87 16.59
C ARG A 249 7.30 25.03 15.86
N ARG A 250 8.04 24.20 16.59
CA ARG A 250 9.03 23.28 16.02
C ARG A 250 8.32 21.97 15.65
N PRO A 251 8.51 21.45 14.42
CA PRO A 251 7.98 20.14 14.06
C PRO A 251 8.62 19.07 14.93
N ASP A 252 7.93 17.94 15.08
CA ASP A 252 8.54 16.77 15.70
C ASP A 252 9.70 16.28 14.81
N PRO A 253 10.86 15.94 15.38
CA PRO A 253 11.98 15.43 14.62
C PRO A 253 11.59 14.12 13.91
N ALA A 254 11.98 14.02 12.65
CA ALA A 254 11.79 12.84 11.83
C ALA A 254 13.05 12.60 11.00
N GLU A 255 13.28 11.34 10.68
CA GLU A 255 14.41 10.85 9.93
C GLU A 255 13.93 9.83 8.90
N VAL A 256 14.58 9.80 7.74
CA VAL A 256 14.30 8.77 6.74
C VAL A 256 14.94 7.45 7.19
N ALA A 257 14.17 6.38 7.14
CA ALA A 257 14.64 5.05 7.48
C ALA A 257 14.01 3.98 6.59
N MET A 258 14.74 2.89 6.39
CA MET A 258 14.15 1.64 5.91
C MET A 258 13.64 0.83 7.10
N VAL A 259 12.42 0.32 6.97
CA VAL A 259 11.72 -0.43 8.01
C VAL A 259 11.45 -1.84 7.51
N PRO A 260 12.32 -2.81 7.85
CA PRO A 260 12.11 -4.21 7.50
C PRO A 260 10.74 -4.71 7.97
N LEU A 261 10.17 -5.67 7.25
CA LEU A 261 8.81 -6.18 7.40
C LEU A 261 7.73 -5.20 6.97
N LEU A 262 7.82 -3.94 7.39
CA LEU A 262 6.81 -2.93 7.03
C LEU A 262 6.89 -2.54 5.55
N ASP A 263 8.08 -2.58 4.97
CA ASP A 263 8.30 -2.38 3.55
C ASP A 263 7.54 -3.40 2.68
N MET A 264 7.27 -4.60 3.19
CA MET A 264 6.50 -5.64 2.49
C MET A 264 4.98 -5.47 2.59
N VAL A 265 4.49 -4.51 3.39
CA VAL A 265 3.06 -4.28 3.58
C VAL A 265 2.57 -3.31 2.52
N ASN A 266 1.87 -3.85 1.52
CA ASN A 266 1.40 -3.11 0.36
C ASN A 266 0.35 -2.05 0.68
N HIS A 267 0.11 -1.20 -0.32
CA HIS A 267 -0.95 -0.21 -0.26
C HIS A 267 -2.33 -0.80 -0.56
N SER A 268 -3.34 -0.29 0.15
CA SER A 268 -4.74 -0.38 -0.27
C SER A 268 -5.52 0.90 0.11
N ASN A 269 -6.46 1.29 -0.74
CA ASN A 269 -7.47 2.30 -0.43
C ASN A 269 -8.46 1.85 0.66
N ARG A 270 -8.58 0.53 0.84
CA ARG A 270 -9.36 -0.10 1.89
C ARG A 270 -8.41 -0.91 2.76
N PRO A 271 -7.54 -0.24 3.53
CA PRO A 271 -6.52 -0.92 4.30
C PRO A 271 -7.17 -1.81 5.36
N ASN A 272 -6.65 -3.02 5.52
CA ASN A 272 -7.02 -3.92 6.61
C ASN A 272 -6.01 -3.85 7.77
N CYS A 273 -4.88 -3.15 7.57
CA CYS A 273 -3.85 -2.91 8.58
C CYS A 273 -3.53 -1.41 8.72
N GLY A 274 -3.16 -1.03 9.94
CA GLY A 274 -2.71 0.29 10.31
C GLY A 274 -1.32 0.24 10.94
N VAL A 275 -0.67 1.39 10.99
CA VAL A 275 0.65 1.55 11.61
C VAL A 275 0.55 2.54 12.75
N ARG A 276 1.08 2.16 13.92
CA ARG A 276 1.21 3.04 15.08
C ARG A 276 2.67 3.18 15.44
N VAL A 277 3.15 4.42 15.57
CA VAL A 277 4.49 4.72 16.08
C VAL A 277 4.38 5.27 17.50
N GLY A 278 5.04 4.62 18.46
CA GLY A 278 4.93 5.00 19.86
C GLY A 278 5.56 4.01 20.83
N PRO A 279 5.45 4.26 22.15
CA PRO A 279 5.82 3.31 23.19
C PRO A 279 5.04 2.00 23.02
N SER A 280 5.74 0.87 23.01
CA SER A 280 5.12 -0.46 22.87
C SER A 280 5.22 -1.28 24.16
N PRO A 281 4.10 -1.79 24.70
CA PRO A 281 4.12 -2.73 25.83
C PRO A 281 4.95 -3.99 25.54
N ALA A 282 4.92 -4.47 24.30
CA ALA A 282 5.66 -5.66 23.86
C ALA A 282 7.20 -5.47 23.94
N LEU A 283 7.67 -4.23 24.02
CA LEU A 283 9.09 -3.89 24.16
C LEU A 283 9.37 -3.14 25.48
N GLY A 284 8.58 -3.38 26.52
CA GLY A 284 8.79 -2.75 27.83
C GLY A 284 8.63 -1.22 27.84
N GLY A 285 7.79 -0.68 26.95
CA GLY A 285 7.54 0.75 26.83
C GLY A 285 8.52 1.51 25.93
N LYS A 286 9.49 0.83 25.30
CA LYS A 286 10.38 1.43 24.30
C LYS A 286 9.65 1.84 23.03
N GLY A 287 10.22 2.78 22.29
CA GLY A 287 9.68 3.26 21.02
C GLY A 287 9.68 2.18 19.94
N ALA A 288 8.53 1.98 19.30
CA ALA A 288 8.34 0.97 18.27
C ALA A 288 7.36 1.42 17.18
N ILE A 289 7.42 0.73 16.05
CA ILE A 289 6.41 0.74 15.01
C ILE A 289 5.59 -0.54 15.16
N THR A 290 4.30 -0.42 15.41
CA THR A 290 3.37 -1.56 15.50
C THR A 290 2.50 -1.62 14.26
N LEU A 291 2.57 -2.73 13.53
CA LEU A 291 1.58 -3.09 12.51
C LEU A 291 0.42 -3.79 13.24
N PHE A 292 -0.80 -3.34 13.02
CA PHE A 292 -2.00 -3.93 13.65
C PHE A 292 -3.16 -3.97 12.67
N THR A 293 -4.07 -4.90 12.86
CA THR A 293 -5.28 -5.02 12.02
C THR A 293 -6.28 -3.90 12.34
N LEU A 294 -6.88 -3.30 11.32
CA LEU A 294 -7.99 -2.33 11.45
C LEU A 294 -9.35 -3.04 11.38
N THR A 295 -9.39 -4.14 10.64
CA THR A 295 -10.59 -4.93 10.37
C THR A 295 -10.30 -6.41 10.59
N ARG A 296 -11.31 -7.26 10.42
CA ARG A 296 -11.11 -8.70 10.43
C ARG A 296 -10.32 -9.12 9.18
N VAL A 297 -9.29 -9.95 9.36
CA VAL A 297 -8.45 -10.47 8.27
C VAL A 297 -8.54 -11.99 8.24
N GLU A 298 -8.93 -12.55 7.10
CA GLU A 298 -9.02 -14.01 6.92
C GLU A 298 -7.63 -14.62 6.68
N PRO A 299 -7.40 -15.89 7.06
CA PRO A 299 -6.17 -16.62 6.70
C PRO A 299 -5.88 -16.55 5.20
N GLY A 300 -4.62 -16.38 4.83
CA GLY A 300 -4.20 -16.29 3.44
C GLY A 300 -4.47 -14.94 2.76
N HIS A 301 -5.15 -13.99 3.42
CA HIS A 301 -5.36 -12.65 2.86
C HIS A 301 -4.11 -11.77 3.00
N GLU A 302 -3.94 -10.86 2.05
CA GLU A 302 -2.87 -9.86 2.09
C GLU A 302 -3.09 -8.86 3.22
N LEU A 303 -1.99 -8.45 3.86
CA LEU A 303 -1.94 -7.37 4.81
C LEU A 303 -1.60 -6.07 4.07
N CYS A 304 -2.56 -5.15 4.02
CA CYS A 304 -2.41 -3.88 3.31
C CYS A 304 -2.65 -2.70 4.25
N ARG A 305 -1.84 -1.66 4.09
CA ARG A 305 -1.98 -0.38 4.80
C ARG A 305 -2.26 0.77 3.84
N HIS A 306 -2.65 1.91 4.39
CA HIS A 306 -2.69 3.13 3.60
C HIS A 306 -1.29 3.77 3.60
N TYR A 307 -0.74 4.08 2.43
CA TYR A 307 0.48 4.90 2.38
C TYR A 307 0.04 6.35 2.45
N ASN A 308 0.93 7.23 2.90
CA ASN A 308 0.62 8.65 2.88
C ASN A 308 0.61 9.14 1.43
N PHE A 309 -0.58 9.23 0.84
CA PHE A 309 -0.84 9.68 -0.52
C PHE A 309 -1.19 11.17 -0.62
N ALA A 310 -0.70 12.00 0.30
CA ALA A 310 -0.75 13.47 0.15
C ALA A 310 0.17 14.00 -0.98
N LEU A 311 0.37 13.22 -2.04
CA LEU A 311 1.18 13.50 -3.20
C LEU A 311 0.28 13.71 -4.42
N SER A 312 0.66 14.59 -5.34
CA SER A 312 -0.02 14.66 -6.64
C SER A 312 0.20 13.36 -7.43
N ARG A 313 -0.65 13.08 -8.43
CA ARG A 313 -0.58 11.86 -9.26
C ARG A 313 0.83 11.62 -9.85
N PRO A 314 1.52 12.62 -10.43
CA PRO A 314 2.90 12.46 -10.89
C PRO A 314 3.89 12.03 -9.80
N TYR A 315 3.80 12.64 -8.60
CA TYR A 315 4.69 12.29 -7.49
C TYR A 315 4.38 10.91 -6.90
N ALA A 316 3.10 10.50 -6.87
CA ALA A 316 2.69 9.16 -6.46
C ALA A 316 3.26 8.10 -7.40
N LEU A 317 3.14 8.30 -8.72
CA LEU A 317 3.73 7.42 -9.72
C LEU A 317 5.25 7.39 -9.66
N PHE A 318 5.88 8.56 -9.55
CA PHE A 318 7.33 8.65 -9.46
C PHE A 318 7.85 7.93 -8.20
N ARG A 319 7.17 8.09 -7.06
CA ARG A 319 7.62 7.49 -5.80
C ARG A 319 7.31 6.01 -5.70
N TYR A 320 6.09 5.59 -6.01
CA TYR A 320 5.59 4.25 -5.70
C TYR A 320 5.36 3.37 -6.93
N GLY A 321 5.36 3.94 -8.13
CA GLY A 321 5.11 3.19 -9.37
C GLY A 321 3.65 2.81 -9.61
N PHE A 322 2.69 3.34 -8.84
CA PHE A 322 1.26 3.13 -9.06
C PHE A 322 0.44 4.36 -8.65
N LEU A 323 -0.82 4.42 -9.10
CA LEU A 323 -1.74 5.50 -8.75
C LEU A 323 -2.69 5.08 -7.61
N PRO A 324 -2.92 5.95 -6.62
CA PRO A 324 -3.78 5.62 -5.49
C PRO A 324 -5.25 5.44 -5.86
N PHE A 325 -5.75 6.00 -6.97
CA PHE A 325 -7.18 5.88 -7.35
C PHE A 325 -7.33 5.20 -8.72
N ASP A 326 -6.80 3.99 -8.86
CA ASP A 326 -7.06 3.20 -10.07
C ASP A 326 -8.46 2.60 -10.02
N LEU A 327 -9.41 3.34 -10.63
CA LEU A 327 -10.72 2.85 -11.07
C LEU A 327 -10.61 1.56 -11.91
N ILE A 328 -9.48 1.32 -12.57
CA ILE A 328 -9.24 0.11 -13.37
C ILE A 328 -9.08 -1.14 -12.48
N SER A 329 -8.56 -0.99 -11.26
CA SER A 329 -8.46 -2.09 -10.27
C SER A 329 -9.73 -2.31 -9.45
N ILE A 330 -10.64 -1.31 -9.44
CA ILE A 330 -11.92 -1.38 -8.72
C ILE A 330 -12.94 -2.25 -9.47
N VAL A 331 -12.81 -2.44 -10.79
CA VAL A 331 -13.94 -2.92 -11.61
C VAL A 331 -14.01 -4.44 -11.75
N GLU A 332 -12.93 -5.23 -11.75
CA GLU A 332 -13.09 -6.62 -12.24
C GLU A 332 -12.98 -7.76 -11.22
N HIS A 333 -12.32 -7.61 -10.06
CA HIS A 333 -12.14 -8.76 -9.14
C HIS A 333 -12.58 -8.57 -7.69
N ASP A 334 -12.61 -7.35 -7.14
CA ASP A 334 -12.93 -7.14 -5.72
C ASP A 334 -14.41 -6.78 -5.45
N ALA A 335 -15.10 -6.09 -6.37
CA ALA A 335 -16.46 -5.60 -6.11
C ALA A 335 -17.49 -6.74 -5.99
N VAL A 336 -17.39 -7.76 -6.85
CA VAL A 336 -18.27 -8.95 -6.82
C VAL A 336 -17.98 -9.80 -5.58
N GLN A 337 -16.71 -9.98 -5.23
CA GLN A 337 -16.27 -10.74 -4.07
C GLN A 337 -16.68 -10.06 -2.75
N GLU A 338 -16.49 -8.74 -2.63
CA GLU A 338 -16.87 -7.97 -1.45
C GLU A 338 -18.40 -7.88 -1.29
N HIS A 339 -19.15 -7.74 -2.39
CA HIS A 339 -20.60 -7.87 -2.38
C HIS A 339 -21.02 -9.27 -1.92
N TYR A 340 -20.39 -10.33 -2.45
CA TYR A 340 -20.68 -11.70 -2.05
C TYR A 340 -20.38 -11.96 -0.57
N VAL A 341 -19.24 -11.47 -0.04
CA VAL A 341 -18.85 -11.63 1.37
C VAL A 341 -19.75 -10.83 2.30
N LYS A 342 -20.07 -9.56 1.97
CA LYS A 342 -21.01 -8.73 2.75
C LYS A 342 -22.42 -9.30 2.75
N HIS A 343 -22.85 -9.93 1.65
CA HIS A 343 -24.18 -10.51 1.49
C HIS A 343 -24.22 -12.04 1.70
N LYS A 344 -23.12 -12.66 2.14
CA LYS A 344 -23.05 -14.11 2.40
C LYS A 344 -24.04 -14.57 3.47
N GLY A 345 -24.36 -13.70 4.42
CA GLY A 345 -25.39 -13.93 5.43
C GLY A 345 -26.82 -13.88 4.89
N SER A 346 -27.07 -13.06 3.86
CA SER A 346 -28.34 -12.95 3.14
C SER A 346 -28.51 -13.98 2.01
N MET A 347 -27.43 -14.67 1.61
CA MET A 347 -27.43 -15.79 0.65
C MET A 347 -27.46 -17.17 1.34
N ARG A 348 -28.09 -17.27 2.52
CA ARG A 348 -28.59 -18.57 2.98
C ARG A 348 -29.79 -18.93 2.08
N PRO A 349 -30.00 -20.22 1.75
CA PRO A 349 -31.21 -20.61 1.03
C PRO A 349 -32.42 -20.05 1.78
N GLU A 350 -33.23 -19.24 1.10
CA GLU A 350 -34.48 -18.72 1.66
C GLU A 350 -35.29 -19.90 2.18
N SER A 351 -35.82 -19.79 3.40
CA SER A 351 -36.71 -20.83 3.92
C SER A 351 -37.89 -21.01 2.96
N GLU A 352 -38.39 -22.24 2.83
CA GLU A 352 -39.51 -22.57 1.94
C GLU A 352 -40.72 -21.66 2.17
N GLU A 353 -40.93 -21.18 3.41
CA GLU A 353 -41.96 -20.19 3.74
C GLU A 353 -41.78 -18.86 3.02
N LYS A 354 -40.56 -18.33 2.89
CA LYS A 354 -40.31 -17.07 2.18
C LYS A 354 -40.45 -17.21 0.66
N GLN A 355 -40.08 -18.37 0.11
CA GLN A 355 -40.32 -18.67 -1.31
C GLN A 355 -41.82 -18.80 -1.61
N GLN A 356 -42.57 -19.46 -0.72
CA GLN A 356 -44.03 -19.54 -0.84
C GLN A 356 -44.70 -18.17 -0.68
N GLN A 357 -44.17 -17.32 0.21
CA GLN A 357 -44.69 -15.96 0.41
C GLN A 357 -44.46 -15.08 -0.82
N ARG A 358 -43.26 -15.10 -1.43
CA ARG A 358 -43.00 -14.41 -2.69
C ARG A 358 -43.86 -14.91 -3.84
N ALA A 359 -44.03 -16.23 -3.96
CA ALA A 359 -44.91 -16.78 -5.00
C ALA A 359 -46.37 -16.35 -4.83
N ARG A 360 -46.83 -16.07 -3.60
CA ARG A 360 -48.16 -15.49 -3.34
C ARG A 360 -48.20 -13.99 -3.66
N GLU A 361 -47.16 -13.26 -3.28
CA GLU A 361 -47.04 -11.82 -3.58
C GLU A 361 -46.97 -11.57 -5.10
N ASP A 362 -46.18 -12.35 -5.85
CA ASP A 362 -46.08 -12.24 -7.30
C ASP A 362 -47.40 -12.56 -8.00
N ARG A 363 -48.19 -13.52 -7.49
CA ARG A 363 -49.54 -13.81 -7.98
C ARG A 363 -50.50 -12.66 -7.71
N GLU A 364 -50.41 -12.03 -6.55
CA GLU A 364 -51.28 -10.89 -6.23
C GLU A 364 -50.90 -9.65 -7.02
N VAL A 365 -49.60 -9.41 -7.25
CA VAL A 365 -49.12 -8.34 -8.12
C VAL A 365 -49.61 -8.56 -9.56
N ALA A 366 -49.50 -9.77 -10.10
CA ALA A 366 -50.02 -10.09 -11.43
C ALA A 366 -51.55 -9.89 -11.52
N ARG A 367 -52.29 -10.25 -10.46
CA ARG A 367 -53.74 -10.01 -10.38
C ARG A 367 -54.06 -8.52 -10.39
N LEU A 368 -53.34 -7.72 -9.58
CA LEU A 368 -53.52 -6.28 -9.51
C LEU A 368 -53.15 -5.57 -10.81
N GLU A 369 -52.10 -6.01 -11.50
CA GLU A 369 -51.75 -5.50 -12.83
C GLU A 369 -52.83 -5.82 -13.86
N GLN A 370 -53.45 -7.00 -13.79
CA GLN A 370 -54.53 -7.38 -14.69
C GLN A 370 -55.77 -6.50 -14.44
N ILE A 371 -56.14 -6.30 -13.17
CA ILE A 371 -57.21 -5.38 -12.77
C ILE A 371 -56.91 -3.96 -13.27
N PHE A 372 -55.66 -3.51 -13.17
CA PHE A 372 -55.24 -2.18 -13.64
C PHE A 372 -55.33 -2.07 -15.16
N LYS A 373 -54.92 -3.10 -15.92
CA LYS A 373 -55.05 -3.15 -17.38
C LYS A 373 -56.51 -3.17 -17.82
N ASP A 374 -57.37 -3.90 -17.12
CA ASP A 374 -58.80 -3.98 -17.43
C ASP A 374 -59.52 -2.67 -17.12
N ALA A 375 -59.20 -2.02 -15.99
CA ALA A 375 -59.69 -0.67 -15.68
C ALA A 375 -59.26 0.36 -16.73
N ARG A 376 -58.01 0.25 -17.22
CA ARG A 376 -57.49 1.15 -18.27
C ARG A 376 -58.15 0.92 -19.63
N ARG A 377 -58.55 -0.32 -19.94
CA ARG A 377 -59.33 -0.65 -21.13
C ARG A 377 -60.78 -0.17 -21.03
N GLN A 378 -61.37 -0.18 -19.84
CA GLN A 378 -62.71 0.37 -19.58
C GLN A 378 -62.75 1.90 -19.57
N SER A 379 -61.61 2.57 -19.34
CA SER A 379 -61.49 4.04 -19.42
C SER A 379 -61.37 4.62 -20.84
N HIS A 380 -61.48 3.79 -21.88
CA HIS A 380 -61.60 4.22 -23.27
C HIS A 380 -63.05 4.09 -23.77
N LEU A 381 -63.97 4.81 -23.13
CA LEU A 381 -65.18 5.27 -23.80
C LEU A 381 -64.85 6.59 -24.51
N PRO A 382 -65.20 6.76 -25.80
CA PRO A 382 -64.88 7.96 -26.56
C PRO A 382 -65.56 9.19 -25.94
N PRO A 383 -64.94 10.39 -26.04
CA PRO A 383 -65.57 11.62 -25.57
C PRO A 383 -66.83 11.90 -26.37
N ASP A 384 -67.93 12.17 -25.66
CA ASP A 384 -69.20 12.59 -26.24
C ASP A 384 -69.00 13.91 -27.00
N PRO A 385 -69.26 13.99 -28.32
CA PRO A 385 -69.08 15.20 -29.11
C PRO A 385 -70.05 16.34 -28.74
N ALA A 386 -70.94 16.15 -27.76
CA ALA A 386 -71.92 17.15 -27.32
C ALA A 386 -71.37 18.29 -26.42
N LEU A 387 -70.07 18.36 -26.14
CA LEU A 387 -69.49 19.41 -25.27
C LEU A 387 -68.52 20.39 -25.96
N GLY A 388 -68.45 20.36 -27.29
CA GLY A 388 -67.60 21.26 -28.10
C GLY A 388 -68.11 22.69 -28.30
N GLU A 389 -69.36 23.01 -27.95
CA GLU A 389 -69.96 24.33 -28.17
C GLU A 389 -70.60 24.90 -26.91
N ARG A 390 -69.80 25.27 -25.90
CA ARG A 390 -70.30 26.10 -24.79
C ARG A 390 -69.22 26.85 -24.02
N ARG A 391 -68.28 27.49 -24.72
CA ARG A 391 -67.43 28.54 -24.11
C ARG A 391 -66.92 29.54 -25.16
N SER A 392 -67.87 30.27 -25.73
CA SER A 392 -67.63 31.56 -26.40
C SER A 392 -68.78 32.51 -26.03
N ARG A 393 -68.56 33.35 -25.01
CA ARG A 393 -69.00 34.76 -24.93
C ARG A 393 -68.85 35.37 -23.52
N ARG A 394 -68.41 36.64 -23.53
CA ARG A 394 -68.26 37.67 -22.49
C ARG A 394 -66.89 37.69 -21.79
N GLU A 395 -65.92 38.50 -22.19
CA GLU A 395 -65.76 39.96 -22.36
C GLU A 395 -64.97 40.63 -21.20
N PRO A 396 -64.25 41.73 -21.49
CA PRO A 396 -62.95 42.07 -20.91
C PRO A 396 -63.01 43.25 -19.93
N GLY A 397 -61.93 43.50 -19.16
CA GLY A 397 -61.86 44.71 -18.34
C GLY A 397 -60.58 44.81 -17.51
N GLN A 398 -59.74 45.76 -17.89
CA GLN A 398 -58.42 46.15 -17.38
C GLN A 398 -58.44 46.82 -15.95
N PRO A 399 -57.31 47.34 -15.41
CA PRO A 399 -56.86 47.15 -14.01
C PRO A 399 -57.01 48.40 -13.12
N SER A 400 -56.64 48.29 -11.83
CA SER A 400 -56.12 49.43 -11.06
C SER A 400 -55.23 48.97 -9.89
N GLY A 401 -54.11 49.67 -9.71
CA GLY A 401 -53.32 49.65 -8.49
C GLY A 401 -53.72 50.76 -7.52
N ALA A 402 -52.78 51.08 -6.62
CA ALA A 402 -52.80 51.99 -5.47
C ALA A 402 -53.33 51.35 -4.17
N ALA A 403 -52.65 51.46 -3.02
CA ALA A 403 -51.59 52.38 -2.61
C ALA A 403 -50.46 51.67 -1.84
#